data_AF-A0A963WJ58-F1
#
_entry.id   AF-A0A963WJ58-F1
#
_cell.length_a   1.000
_cell.length_b   1.000
_cell.length_c   1.000
_cell.angle_alpha   90.00
_cell.angle_beta   90.00
_cell.angle_gamma   90.00
#
_symmetry.space_group_name_H-M   'P 1'
#
loop_
_entity.id
_entity.type
_entity.pdbx_description
1 polymer ?
#
loop_
_entity_poly.entity_id
_entity_poly.type
_entity_poly.pdbx_seq_one_letter_code
_entity_poly.pdbx_strand_id
1 'polypeptide(L)' 'MAQTIEFYEQRAEEAAQEARNAKLVNVRERALRSEAAWREMADRAIAVDKAREDKRKEQEQARAEAGG' A
#
# COMPACT_ATOMS: atom_id res chain seq x y z
N MET A 1 9.10 0.84 -3.17
CA MET A 1 8.80 1.24 -1.79
C MET A 1 7.90 2.46 -1.89
N ALA A 2 8.33 3.69 -1.63
CA ALA A 2 7.46 4.89 -1.78
C ALA A 2 6.78 5.02 -3.18
N GLN A 3 7.55 5.03 -4.28
CA GLN A 3 7.00 5.13 -5.64
C GLN A 3 6.01 3.99 -6.02
N THR A 4 6.14 2.83 -5.37
CA THR A 4 5.25 1.67 -5.62
C THR A 4 3.94 1.84 -4.85
N ILE A 5 4.00 2.35 -3.63
CA ILE A 5 2.83 2.65 -2.80
C ILE A 5 2.01 3.77 -3.45
N GLU A 6 2.66 4.87 -3.84
CA GLU A 6 2.00 6.00 -4.52
C GLU A 6 1.29 5.55 -5.81
N PHE A 7 1.92 4.65 -6.58
CA PHE A 7 1.28 4.08 -7.76
C PHE A 7 0.03 3.28 -7.43
N TYR A 8 0.06 2.42 -6.41
CA TYR A 8 -1.10 1.65 -5.99
C TYR A 8 -2.21 2.53 -5.44
N GLU A 9 -1.87 3.55 -4.66
CA GLU A 9 -2.83 4.54 -4.15
C GLU A 9 -3.49 5.33 -5.28
N GLN A 10 -2.72 5.78 -6.27
CA GLN A 10 -3.27 6.47 -7.44
C GLN A 10 -4.27 5.58 -8.20
N ARG A 11 -3.93 4.30 -8.41
CA ARG A 11 -4.84 3.34 -9.06
C ARG A 11 -6.09 3.06 -8.24
N ALA A 12 -5.97 3.00 -6.92
CA ALA A 12 -7.12 2.88 -6.02
C ALA A 12 -8.05 4.09 -6.15
N GLU A 13 -7.50 5.30 -6.17
CA GLU A 13 -8.27 6.54 -6.28
C GLU A 13 -8.96 6.68 -7.65
N GLU A 14 -8.27 6.31 -8.73
CA GLU A 14 -8.85 6.25 -10.08
C GLU A 14 -10.07 5.30 -10.12
N ALA A 15 -9.93 4.10 -9.54
CA ALA A 15 -11.00 3.13 -9.47
C ALA A 15 -12.16 3.59 -8.56
N ALA A 16 -11.85 4.24 -7.44
CA ALA A 16 -12.85 4.85 -6.56
C ALA A 16 -13.64 5.93 -7.31
N GLN A 17 -12.97 6.73 -8.13
CA GLN A 17 -13.62 7.75 -8.94
C GLN A 17 -14.50 7.17 -10.05
N GLU A 18 -14.05 6.09 -10.70
CA GLU A 18 -14.88 5.33 -11.64
C GLU A 18 -16.15 4.81 -10.95
N ALA A 19 -16.02 4.23 -9.76
CA ALA A 19 -17.15 3.74 -8.97
C ALA A 19 -18.13 4.86 -8.59
N ARG A 20 -17.62 6.03 -8.17
CA ARG A 20 -18.44 7.20 -7.84
C ARG A 20 -19.22 7.74 -9.06
N ASN A 21 -18.61 7.71 -10.24
CA ASN A 21 -19.21 8.21 -11.48
C ASN A 21 -20.05 7.16 -12.23
N ALA A 22 -20.00 5.89 -11.82
CA ALA A 22 -20.68 4.81 -12.49
C ALA A 22 -22.21 4.93 -12.37
N LYS A 23 -22.90 4.94 -13.53
CA LYS A 23 -24.37 4.94 -13.60
C LYS A 23 -24.97 3.55 -13.47
N LEU A 24 -24.20 2.51 -13.75
CA LEU A 24 -24.62 1.12 -13.69
C LEU A 24 -24.00 0.43 -12.49
N VAL A 25 -24.80 -0.35 -11.76
CA VAL A 25 -24.37 -1.04 -10.54
C VAL A 25 -23.24 -2.03 -10.82
N ASN A 26 -23.31 -2.78 -11.92
CA ASN A 26 -22.27 -3.74 -12.30
C ASN A 26 -20.91 -3.07 -12.59
N VAL A 27 -20.92 -1.86 -13.16
CA VAL A 27 -19.71 -1.05 -13.38
C VAL A 27 -19.17 -0.56 -12.04
N ARG A 28 -20.05 -0.03 -11.17
CA ARG A 28 -19.67 0.42 -9.83
C ARG A 28 -19.03 -0.70 -9.03
N GLU A 29 -19.64 -1.87 -8.98
CA GLU A 29 -19.12 -3.01 -8.24
C GLU A 29 -17.79 -3.52 -8.77
N ARG A 30 -17.62 -3.55 -10.10
CA ARG A 30 -16.32 -3.89 -10.70
C ARG A 30 -15.25 -2.88 -10.29
N ALA A 31 -15.56 -1.58 -10.36
CA ALA A 31 -14.63 -0.52 -9.98
C ALA A 31 -14.26 -0.59 -8.49
N LEU A 32 -15.23 -0.85 -7.60
CA LEU A 32 -14.96 -1.05 -6.17
C LEU A 32 -14.08 -2.28 -5.89
N ARG A 33 -14.25 -3.38 -6.65
CA ARG A 33 -13.33 -4.53 -6.52
C ARG A 33 -11.91 -4.19 -6.97
N SER A 34 -11.77 -3.42 -8.05
CA SER A 34 -10.46 -2.93 -8.49
C SER A 34 -9.83 -2.02 -7.43
N GLU A 35 -10.58 -1.06 -6.88
CA GLU A 35 -10.12 -0.20 -5.80
C GLU A 35 -9.60 -1.03 -4.61
N ALA A 36 -10.39 -2.01 -4.15
CA ALA A 36 -10.02 -2.87 -3.03
C ALA A 36 -8.71 -3.62 -3.29
N ALA A 37 -8.53 -4.17 -4.51
CA ALA A 37 -7.30 -4.87 -4.88
C ALA A 37 -6.07 -3.94 -4.90
N TRP A 38 -6.24 -2.70 -5.39
CA TRP A 38 -5.16 -1.71 -5.39
C TRP A 38 -4.79 -1.28 -3.97
N ARG A 39 -5.78 -1.02 -3.11
CA ARG A 39 -5.54 -0.68 -1.69
C ARG A 39 -4.82 -1.81 -0.97
N GLU A 40 -5.24 -3.05 -1.18
CA GLU A 40 -4.57 -4.21 -0.56
C GLU A 40 -3.10 -4.33 -0.99
N MET A 41 -2.78 -4.03 -2.25
CA MET A 41 -1.38 -4.01 -2.71
C MET A 41 -0.57 -2.86 -2.08
N ALA A 42 -1.17 -1.68 -1.91
CA ALA A 42 -0.55 -0.57 -1.19
C ALA A 42 -0.24 -0.95 0.26
N ASP A 43 -1.20 -1.53 0.97
CA ASP A 43 -1.05 -1.96 2.36
C ASP A 43 0.07 -3.00 2.51
N ARG A 44 0.13 -3.98 1.61
CA ARG A 44 1.22 -4.97 1.59
C ARG A 44 2.59 -4.32 1.34
N ALA A 45 2.67 -3.35 0.44
CA ALA A 45 3.92 -2.63 0.17
C ALA A 45 4.38 -1.82 1.39
N ILE A 46 3.46 -1.13 2.07
CA ILE A 46 3.71 -0.41 3.32
C ILE A 46 4.20 -1.37 4.41
N ALA A 47 3.56 -2.53 4.56
CA ALA A 47 3.95 -3.52 5.56
C ALA A 47 5.38 -4.04 5.34
N VAL A 48 5.76 -4.28 4.07
CA VAL A 48 7.13 -4.70 3.72
C VAL A 48 8.15 -3.59 4.02
N ASP A 49 7.82 -2.34 3.70
CA ASP A 49 8.69 -1.21 3.98
C ASP A 49 8.93 -1.04 5.47
N LYS A 50 7.85 -1.06 6.26
CA LYS A 50 7.93 -0.98 7.71
C LYS A 50 8.78 -2.12 8.30
N ALA A 51 8.55 -3.36 7.87
CA ALA A 51 9.33 -4.50 8.34
C ALA A 51 10.84 -4.38 8.03
N ARG A 52 11.20 -3.75 6.91
CA ARG A 52 12.60 -3.46 6.57
C ARG A 52 13.20 -2.39 7.48
N GLU A 53 12.44 -1.35 7.78
CA GLU A 53 12.88 -0.30 8.71
C GLU A 53 13.05 -0.80 10.13
N ASP A 54 12.12 -1.62 10.61
CA ASP A 54 12.18 -2.21 11.94
C ASP A 54 13.41 -3.12 12.07
N LYS A 55 13.68 -3.98 11.08
CA LYS A 55 14.91 -4.79 11.05
C LYS A 55 16.19 -3.95 11.03
N ARG A 56 16.19 -2.81 10.33
CA ARG A 56 17.36 -1.90 10.31
C ARG A 56 17.63 -1.34 11.71
N LYS A 57 16.58 -0.91 12.41
CA LYS A 57 16.67 -0.39 13.79
C LYS A 57 17.15 -1.46 14.76
N GLU A 58 16.61 -2.68 14.68
CA GLU A 58 17.05 -3.82 15.49
C GLU A 58 18.54 -4.12 15.30
N GLN A 59 19.02 -4.12 14.06
CA GLN A 59 20.43 -4.35 13.76
C GLN A 59 21.34 -3.22 14.27
N GLU A 60 20.89 -1.97 14.18
CA GLU A 60 21.63 -0.82 14.70
C GLU A 60 21.74 -0.87 16.23
N GLN A 61 20.64 -1.20 16.91
CA GLN A 61 20.62 -1.41 18.36
C GLN A 61 21.56 -2.54 18.79
N ALA A 62 21.47 -3.71 18.14
CA ALA A 62 22.35 -4.84 18.45
C ALA A 62 23.84 -4.52 18.22
N ARG A 63 24.17 -3.69 17.21
CA ARG A 63 25.54 -3.22 16.97
C ARG A 63 26.01 -2.23 18.03
N ALA A 64 25.15 -1.34 18.49
CA ALA A 64 25.47 -0.39 19.56
C ALA A 64 25.70 -1.11 20.90
N GLU A 65 24.92 -2.15 21.20
CA GLU A 65 25.05 -2.96 22.41
C GLU A 65 26.30 -3.88 22.40
N ALA A 66 26.71 -4.37 21.23
CA ALA A 66 27.90 -5.22 21.10
C ALA A 66 29.23 -4.46 21.05
N GLY A 67 29.19 -3.13 20.90
CA GLY A 67 30.36 -2.27 20.76
C GLY A 67 30.70 -1.38 21.97
N GLY A 68 29.91 -1.45 23.05
CA GLY A 68 30.14 -0.75 24.32
C GLY A 68 30.57 -1.70 25.43
#